data_AF-A0A2P1G7F2-F1
#
_entry.id   AF-A0A2P1G7F2-F1
#
_cell.length_a   1.000
_cell.length_b   1.000
_cell.length_c   1.000
_cell.angle_alpha   90.00
_cell.angle_beta   90.00
_cell.angle_gamma   90.00
#
_symmetry.space_group_name_H-M   'P 1'
#
loop_
_entity.id
_entity.type
_entity.pdbx_description
1 polymer ?
#
loop_
_entity_poly.entity_id
_entity_poly.type
_entity_poly.pdbx_seq_one_letter_code
_entity_poly.pdbx_strand_id
1 'polypeptide(L)'
;MGIYGIGQYQAKQICDLAGFCPYTKLTLLSANEIALLSQVLSTHYETSSEIKRKRIQNIQHLISNGSYRGFRHSLGLPTRGQQTHSNARTAKKLNKKHSFK
;
A
#
# COMPACT_ATOMS: atom_id res chain seq x y z
N MET A 1 -1.57 -5.46 -13.84
CA MET A 1 -0.97 -5.11 -12.52
C MET A 1 -1.39 -3.70 -12.18
N GLY A 2 -1.93 -3.47 -10.97
CA GLY A 2 -2.37 -2.14 -10.52
C GLY A 2 -1.28 -1.39 -9.74
N ILE A 3 -1.45 -0.07 -9.59
CA ILE A 3 -0.53 0.77 -8.83
C ILE A 3 -0.79 0.57 -7.33
N TYR A 4 0.24 0.21 -6.56
CA TYR A 4 0.11 0.03 -5.12
C TYR A 4 -0.17 1.37 -4.42
N GLY A 5 -1.20 1.39 -3.58
CA GLY A 5 -1.65 2.59 -2.87
C GLY A 5 -2.87 3.26 -3.50
N ILE A 6 -3.25 2.87 -4.72
CA ILE A 6 -4.42 3.43 -5.42
C ILE A 6 -5.56 2.43 -5.41
N GLY A 7 -6.67 2.81 -4.77
CA GLY A 7 -7.92 2.05 -4.78
C GLY A 7 -8.89 2.48 -5.89
N GLN A 8 -10.04 1.82 -5.98
CA GLN A 8 -11.07 2.15 -6.98
C GLN A 8 -11.59 3.59 -6.86
N TYR A 9 -11.78 4.07 -5.63
CA TYR A 9 -12.27 5.43 -5.37
C TYR A 9 -11.28 6.49 -5.87
N GLN A 10 -10.01 6.36 -5.48
CA GLN A 10 -8.96 7.28 -5.93
C GLN A 10 -8.74 7.22 -7.44
N ALA A 11 -8.83 6.03 -8.05
CA ALA A 11 -8.73 5.89 -9.50
C ALA A 11 -9.83 6.69 -10.23
N LYS A 12 -11.08 6.64 -9.75
CA LYS A 12 -12.16 7.46 -10.30
C LYS A 12 -11.88 8.95 -10.15
N GLN A 13 -11.44 9.39 -8.96
CA GLN A 13 -11.07 10.78 -8.73
C GLN A 13 -9.96 11.26 -9.67
N ILE A 14 -8.94 10.43 -9.92
CA ILE A 14 -7.85 10.75 -10.86
C ILE A 14 -8.40 10.91 -12.27
N CYS A 15 -9.29 10.02 -12.71
CA CYS A 15 -9.96 10.14 -14.00
C CYS A 15 -10.79 11.42 -14.08
N ASP A 16 -11.56 11.75 -13.04
CA ASP A 16 -12.39 12.96 -12.99
C ASP A 16 -11.53 14.24 -13.06
N LEU A 17 -10.42 14.29 -12.31
CA LEU A 17 -9.47 15.41 -12.32
C LEU A 17 -8.78 15.59 -13.68
N ALA A 18 -8.47 14.49 -14.35
CA ALA A 18 -7.84 14.51 -15.66
C ALA A 18 -8.86 14.62 -16.82
N GLY A 19 -10.16 14.62 -16.52
CA GLY A 19 -11.24 14.74 -17.51
C GLY A 19 -11.48 13.49 -18.35
N PHE A 20 -11.08 12.30 -17.88
CA PHE A 20 -11.23 11.04 -18.61
C PHE A 20 -12.44 10.24 -18.15
N CYS A 21 -13.07 9.52 -19.09
CA CYS A 21 -14.09 8.55 -18.75
C CYS A 21 -13.46 7.29 -18.12
N PRO A 22 -13.89 6.83 -16.94
CA PRO A 22 -13.25 5.71 -16.23
C PRO A 22 -13.40 4.35 -16.93
N TYR A 23 -14.24 4.26 -17.96
CA TYR A 23 -14.49 3.04 -18.73
C TYR A 23 -13.63 2.95 -20.00
N THR A 24 -12.82 3.96 -20.31
CA THR A 24 -11.93 3.93 -21.47
C THR A 24 -10.87 2.85 -21.33
N LYS A 25 -10.67 2.07 -22.39
CA LYS A 25 -9.61 1.05 -22.43
C LYS A 25 -8.24 1.73 -22.53
N LEU A 26 -7.26 1.16 -21.82
CA LEU A 26 -5.89 1.67 -21.79
C LEU A 26 -5.23 1.75 -23.17
N THR A 27 -5.62 0.88 -24.10
CA THR A 27 -5.11 0.84 -25.48
C THR A 27 -5.57 2.01 -26.35
N LEU A 28 -6.62 2.72 -25.94
CA LEU A 28 -7.18 3.85 -26.70
C LEU A 28 -6.58 5.19 -26.28
N LEU A 29 -5.78 5.22 -25.21
CA LEU A 29 -5.20 6.46 -24.71
C LEU A 29 -4.00 6.88 -25.56
N SER A 30 -3.92 8.18 -25.84
CA SER A 30 -2.76 8.81 -26.47
C SER A 30 -1.58 8.89 -25.48
N ALA A 31 -0.36 8.95 -26.01
CA ALA A 31 0.84 9.17 -25.20
C ALA A 31 0.75 10.44 -24.33
N ASN A 32 0.11 11.49 -24.84
CA ASN A 32 -0.08 12.75 -24.10
C ASN A 32 -1.03 12.57 -22.90
N GLU A 33 -2.07 11.76 -23.06
CA GLU A 33 -3.05 11.48 -22.01
C GLU A 33 -2.44 10.63 -20.90
N ILE A 34 -1.58 9.67 -21.26
CA ILE A 34 -0.80 8.86 -20.32
C ILE A 34 0.17 9.75 -19.54
N ALA A 35 0.82 10.72 -20.21
CA ALA A 35 1.70 11.68 -19.55
C ALA A 35 0.92 12.57 -18.57
N LEU A 36 -0.26 13.05 -18.96
CA LEU A 36 -1.14 13.84 -18.08
C LEU A 36 -1.55 13.05 -16.83
N LEU A 37 -2.00 11.80 -17.00
CA LEU A 37 -2.34 10.93 -15.87
C LEU A 37 -1.13 10.69 -14.95
N SER A 38 0.06 10.51 -15.52
CA SER A 38 1.29 10.33 -14.75
C SER A 38 1.67 11.59 -13.97
N GLN A 39 1.40 12.77 -14.53
CA GLN A 39 1.60 14.05 -13.86
C GLN A 39 0.61 14.24 -12.69
N VAL A 40 -0.69 14.00 -12.91
CA VAL A 40 -1.70 14.08 -11.83
C VAL A 40 -1.39 13.11 -10.71
N LEU A 41 -0.92 11.91 -11.05
CA LEU A 41 -0.49 10.90 -10.09
C LEU A 41 0.67 11.39 -9.22
N SER A 42 1.71 11.96 -9.83
CA SER A 42 2.91 12.39 -9.09
C SER A 42 2.69 13.65 -8.25
N THR A 43 1.78 14.54 -8.64
CA THR A 43 1.51 15.78 -7.91
C THR A 43 0.57 15.57 -6.72
N HIS A 44 -0.45 14.72 -6.85
CA HIS A 44 -1.51 14.62 -5.85
C HIS A 44 -1.45 13.37 -4.96
N TYR A 45 -0.71 12.33 -5.35
CA TYR A 45 -0.73 11.04 -4.64
C TYR A 45 0.68 10.56 -4.27
N GLU A 46 0.80 10.01 -3.05
CA GLU A 46 2.04 9.37 -2.60
C GLU A 46 2.38 8.18 -3.51
N THR A 47 3.65 8.07 -3.91
CA THR A 47 4.08 7.02 -4.83
C THR A 47 4.10 5.66 -4.12
N SER A 48 3.92 4.58 -4.89
CA SER A 48 3.94 3.19 -4.39
C SER A 48 5.14 2.82 -3.50
N SER A 49 6.30 3.41 -3.76
CA SER A 49 7.54 3.21 -3.00
C SER A 49 7.53 3.93 -1.66
N GLU A 50 7.02 5.16 -1.62
CA GLU A 50 6.91 5.99 -0.42
C GLU A 50 5.95 5.38 0.59
N ILE A 51 4.77 4.94 0.12
CA ILE A 51 3.77 4.27 0.98
C ILE A 51 4.36 3.00 1.61
N LYS A 52 5.11 2.21 0.85
CA LYS A 52 5.82 1.03 1.37
C LYS A 52 6.85 1.42 2.43
N ARG A 53 7.68 2.43 2.17
CA ARG A 53 8.68 2.94 3.12
C ARG A 53 8.02 3.44 4.40
N LYS A 54 6.98 4.27 4.29
CA LYS A 54 6.19 4.82 5.41
C LYS A 54 5.59 3.70 6.27
N ARG A 55 5.03 2.67 5.64
CA ARG A 55 4.52 1.48 6.34
C ARG A 55 5.64 0.77 7.13
N ILE A 56 6.81 0.58 6.53
CA ILE A 56 7.95 -0.07 7.19
C ILE A 56 8.43 0.78 8.36
N GLN A 57 8.61 2.09 8.15
CA GLN A 57 9.01 3.04 9.19
C GLN A 57 8.05 3.01 10.38
N ASN A 58 6.74 3.00 10.14
CA ASN A 58 5.74 2.89 11.20
C ASN A 58 5.89 1.58 12.01
N ILE A 59 6.16 0.45 11.34
CA ILE A 59 6.40 -0.83 12.03
C ILE A 59 7.69 -0.78 12.83
N GLN A 60 8.76 -0.21 12.27
CA GLN A 60 10.03 -0.07 12.98
C GLN A 60 9.90 0.85 14.20
N HIS A 61 9.13 1.93 14.09
CA HIS A 61 8.83 2.81 15.21
C HIS A 61 8.10 2.08 16.34
N LEU A 62 7.12 1.20 16.01
CA LEU A 62 6.44 0.38 17.01
C LEU A 62 7.38 -0.59 17.73
N ILE A 63 8.39 -1.11 17.01
CA ILE A 63 9.42 -2.01 17.55
C ILE A 63 10.39 -1.23 18.44
N SER A 64 10.90 -0.09 17.98
CA SER A 64 11.88 0.71 18.73
C SER A 64 11.29 1.28 20.01
N ASN A 65 10.00 1.63 20.01
CA ASN A 65 9.28 2.09 21.21
C ASN A 65 8.92 0.96 22.19
N GLY A 66 9.21 -0.31 21.87
CA GLY A 66 8.94 -1.44 22.78
C GLY A 66 7.45 -1.76 23.00
N SER A 67 6.56 -1.23 22.17
CA SER A 67 5.11 -1.47 22.29
C SER A 67 4.75 -2.95 22.12
N TYR A 68 3.64 -3.40 22.74
CA TYR A 68 3.14 -4.79 22.56
C TYR A 68 2.98 -5.14 21.08
N ARG A 69 2.48 -4.21 20.27
CA ARG A 69 2.35 -4.41 18.82
C ARG A 69 3.71 -4.61 18.15
N GLY A 70 4.72 -3.83 18.53
CA GLY A 70 6.10 -3.99 18.07
C GLY A 70 6.67 -5.37 18.42
N PHE A 71 6.48 -5.83 19.65
CA PHE A 71 6.87 -7.17 20.08
C PHE A 71 6.18 -8.28 19.26
N ARG A 72 4.88 -8.14 18.98
CA ARG A 72 4.16 -9.11 18.14
C ARG A 72 4.64 -9.09 16.68
N HIS A 73 4.95 -7.91 16.15
CA HIS A 73 5.56 -7.75 14.83
C HIS A 73 6.96 -8.39 14.76
N SER A 74 7.78 -8.26 15.80
CA SER A 74 9.13 -8.83 15.83
C SER A 74 9.11 -10.37 15.86
N LEU A 75 8.11 -10.96 16.53
CA LEU A 75 7.88 -12.41 16.60
C LEU A 75 7.10 -12.98 15.41
N GLY A 76 6.63 -12.14 14.47
CA GLY A 76 5.80 -12.59 13.35
C GLY A 76 4.42 -13.12 13.76
N LEU A 77 3.88 -12.65 14.88
CA LEU A 77 2.59 -13.06 15.43
C LEU A 77 1.48 -12.06 15.04
N PRO A 78 0.19 -12.41 15.19
CA PRO A 78 -0.89 -11.47 14.98
C PRO A 78 -0.84 -10.33 16.01
N THR A 79 -1.06 -9.10 15.53
CA THR A 79 -0.88 -7.85 16.29
C THR A 79 -2.19 -7.18 16.71
N ARG A 80 -3.34 -7.75 16.33
CA ARG A 80 -4.69 -7.22 16.60
C ARG A 80 -5.48 -8.09 17.60
N GLY A 81 -4.80 -8.69 18.57
CA GLY A 81 -5.46 -9.47 19.64
C GLY A 81 -6.08 -10.80 19.20
N GLN A 82 -5.63 -11.37 18.08
CA GLN A 82 -6.18 -12.63 17.55
C GLN A 82 -5.57 -13.84 18.25
N GLN A 83 -6.32 -14.95 18.35
CA GLN A 83 -5.87 -16.21 18.92
C GLN A 83 -4.70 -16.82 18.12
N THR A 84 -3.66 -17.28 18.82
CA THR A 84 -2.44 -17.85 18.20
C THR A 84 -2.31 -19.36 18.29
N HIS A 85 -3.21 -20.04 19.01
CA HIS A 85 -3.14 -21.48 19.25
C HIS A 85 -3.34 -22.29 17.96
N SER A 86 -4.40 -22.01 17.20
CA SER A 86 -4.76 -22.74 15.98
C SER A 86 -4.48 -21.93 14.70
N ASN A 87 -5.12 -20.77 14.54
CA ASN A 87 -5.25 -20.08 13.26
C ASN A 87 -4.42 -18.79 13.16
N ALA A 88 -3.09 -18.93 13.10
CA ALA A 88 -2.15 -17.80 12.94
C ALA A 88 -1.22 -17.92 11.71
N ARG A 89 -1.52 -18.80 10.76
CA ARG A 89 -0.64 -19.14 9.62
C ARG A 89 -0.27 -17.93 8.76
N THR A 90 -1.25 -17.10 8.38
CA THR A 90 -1.04 -15.93 7.53
C THR A 90 -0.14 -14.89 8.21
N ALA A 91 -0.37 -14.62 9.49
CA ALA A 91 0.47 -13.71 10.28
C ALA A 91 1.90 -14.25 10.40
N LYS A 92 2.06 -15.54 10.75
CA LYS A 92 3.37 -16.21 10.83
C LYS A 92 4.14 -16.18 9.51
N LYS A 93 3.44 -16.18 8.37
CA LYS A 93 4.05 -16.07 7.03
C LYS A 93 4.44 -14.63 6.69
N LEU A 94 3.53 -13.67 6.85
CA LEU A 94 3.66 -12.32 6.32
C LEU A 94 4.27 -11.31 7.29
N ASN A 95 4.19 -11.52 8.61
CA ASN A 95 4.72 -10.60 9.61
C ASN A 95 6.22 -10.82 9.90
N LYS A 96 6.96 -11.56 9.06
CA LYS A 96 8.39 -11.83 9.27
C LYS A 96 9.24 -10.58 9.03
N LYS A 97 10.31 -10.42 9.82
CA LYS A 97 11.29 -9.30 9.73
C LYS A 97 11.87 -9.12 8.31
N HIS A 98 12.04 -10.20 7.55
CA HIS A 98 12.58 -10.17 6.18
C HIS A 98 11.55 -9.81 5.11
N SER A 99 10.24 -9.84 5.43
CA SER A 99 9.19 -9.56 4.45
C SER A 99 9.05 -8.07 4.11
N PHE A 100 9.86 -7.22 4.74
CA PHE A 100 9.90 -5.77 4.62
C PHE A 100 11.18 -5.25 3.95
N LYS A 101 12.08 -6.16 3.51
CA LYS A 101 13.17 -5.83 2.60
C LYS A 101 12.68 -5.83 1.16
#